data_AF-A0A7X7J756-F1
#
_entry.id   AF-A0A7X7J756-F1
#
_cell.length_a   1.000
_cell.length_b   1.000
_cell.length_c   1.000
_cell.angle_alpha   90.00
_cell.angle_beta   90.00
_cell.angle_gamma   90.00
#
_symmetry.space_group_name_H-M   'P 1'
#
loop_
_entity.id
_entity.type
_entity.pdbx_description
1 polymer ?
#
loop_
_entity_poly.entity_id
_entity_poly.type
_entity_poly.pdbx_seq_one_letter_code
_entity_poly.pdbx_strand_id
1 'polypeptide(L)'
;MSVLVHEERISKLKTLDNPTSKELRGRAESGTRSFRTAWMELAQPLYSIWRDKLYEYWGYEKFADYAERELGLKKSMALKLVKTYCFIEQQEPQYLKKETVEATAPASLPEMDAFHVLRLARGKKELTKQDYAEIRRQVVDKGKSAALVRKDLTALIKERKVVDPDEEREKRSIAAIRRILNAIRSFHKDAQTLKLVKADIVQKTEGLAKELEGLL
;
A
#
# COMPACT_ATOMS: atom_id res chain seq x y z
N MET A 1 38.72 21.76 -14.48
CA MET A 1 39.23 20.62 -15.29
C MET A 1 38.46 19.31 -15.07
N SER A 2 37.96 18.98 -13.88
CA SER A 2 37.27 17.69 -13.63
C SER A 2 35.89 17.53 -14.32
N VAL A 3 35.09 18.61 -14.40
CA VAL A 3 33.73 18.56 -14.98
C VAL A 3 33.74 18.39 -16.51
N LEU A 4 34.62 19.12 -17.20
CA LEU A 4 34.76 19.06 -18.66
C LEU A 4 35.22 17.69 -19.16
N VAL A 5 36.15 17.03 -18.44
CA VAL A 5 36.59 15.65 -18.74
C VAL A 5 35.44 14.66 -18.53
N HIS A 6 34.55 14.92 -17.57
CA HIS A 6 33.40 14.05 -17.33
C HIS A 6 32.33 14.19 -18.43
N GLU A 7 32.07 15.41 -18.88
CA GLU A 7 31.14 15.71 -19.98
C GLU A 7 31.64 15.19 -21.32
N GLU A 8 32.93 15.33 -21.64
CA GLU A 8 33.54 14.76 -22.85
C GLU A 8 33.48 13.22 -22.84
N ARG A 9 33.68 12.60 -21.68
CA ARG A 9 33.62 11.14 -21.52
C ARG A 9 32.19 10.62 -21.66
N ILE A 10 31.19 11.35 -21.16
CA ILE A 10 29.76 11.05 -21.38
C ILE A 10 29.38 11.25 -22.86
N SER A 11 29.91 12.27 -23.51
CA SER A 11 29.71 12.52 -24.95
C SER A 11 30.29 11.39 -25.81
N LYS A 12 31.53 10.96 -25.55
CA LYS A 12 32.17 9.82 -26.24
C LYS A 12 31.48 8.48 -25.98
N LEU A 13 30.88 8.29 -24.80
CA LEU A 13 30.11 7.08 -24.48
C LEU A 13 28.74 7.06 -25.17
N LYS A 14 28.13 8.22 -25.42
CA LYS A 14 26.86 8.34 -26.18
C LYS A 14 27.03 8.05 -27.67
N THR A 15 28.23 8.25 -28.24
CA THR A 15 28.51 8.04 -29.67
C THR A 15 28.96 6.61 -30.00
N LEU A 16 29.21 5.77 -29.00
CA LEU A 16 29.50 4.34 -29.20
C LEU A 16 28.19 3.57 -29.30
N ASP A 17 27.67 3.45 -30.52
CA ASP A 17 26.54 2.58 -30.87
C ASP A 17 26.98 1.11 -30.77
N ASN A 18 27.18 0.64 -29.54
CA ASN A 18 27.59 -0.72 -29.25
C ASN A 18 26.33 -1.61 -29.28
N PRO A 19 26.20 -2.53 -30.26
CA PRO A 19 25.01 -3.37 -30.40
C PRO A 19 24.75 -4.21 -29.13
N THR A 20 25.80 -4.70 -28.47
CA THR A 20 25.69 -5.43 -27.20
C THR A 20 25.14 -4.56 -26.07
N SER A 21 25.51 -3.26 -26.03
CA SER A 21 24.99 -2.32 -25.03
C SER A 21 23.49 -2.07 -25.23
N LYS A 22 23.06 -1.90 -26.48
CA LYS A 22 21.65 -1.70 -26.84
C LYS A 22 20.80 -2.94 -26.51
N GLU A 23 21.31 -4.13 -26.79
CA GLU A 23 20.67 -5.40 -26.43
C GLU A 23 20.50 -5.55 -24.91
N LEU A 24 21.55 -5.29 -24.13
CA LEU A 24 21.50 -5.36 -22.67
C LEU A 24 20.51 -4.35 -22.08
N ARG A 25 20.48 -3.12 -22.62
CA ARG A 25 19.50 -2.10 -22.23
C ARG A 25 18.07 -2.55 -22.54
N GLY A 26 17.81 -3.07 -23.74
CA GLY A 26 16.49 -3.59 -24.11
C GLY A 26 16.04 -4.75 -23.22
N ARG A 27 16.96 -5.64 -22.83
CA ARG A 27 16.69 -6.73 -21.88
C ARG A 27 16.34 -6.19 -20.49
N ALA A 28 17.04 -5.18 -19.99
CA ALA A 28 16.74 -4.55 -18.71
C ALA A 28 15.38 -3.83 -18.72
N GLU A 29 15.04 -3.13 -19.81
CA GLU A 29 13.75 -2.47 -19.98
C GLU A 29 12.60 -3.49 -20.03
N SER A 30 12.76 -4.56 -20.80
CA SER A 30 11.77 -5.65 -20.91
C SER A 30 11.60 -6.42 -19.60
N GLY A 31 12.69 -6.68 -18.89
CA GLY A 31 12.67 -7.29 -17.56
C GLY A 31 11.96 -6.40 -16.53
N THR A 32 12.21 -5.09 -16.56
CA THR A 32 11.54 -4.12 -15.68
C THR A 32 10.03 -4.05 -15.98
N ARG A 33 9.65 -4.04 -17.25
CA ARG A 33 8.24 -4.08 -17.68
C ARG A 33 7.56 -5.32 -17.13
N SER A 34 8.13 -6.49 -17.38
CA SER A 34 7.62 -7.78 -16.90
C SER A 34 7.50 -7.81 -15.38
N PHE A 35 8.50 -7.29 -14.66
CA PHE A 35 8.44 -7.20 -13.19
C PHE A 35 7.28 -6.34 -12.69
N ARG A 36 7.04 -5.18 -13.33
CA ARG A 36 5.94 -4.27 -12.96
C ARG A 36 4.56 -4.81 -13.33
N THR A 37 4.47 -5.73 -14.29
CA THR A 37 3.20 -6.31 -14.76
C THR A 37 2.95 -7.76 -14.34
N ALA A 38 3.95 -8.47 -13.79
CA ALA A 38 3.84 -9.88 -13.40
C ALA A 38 2.68 -10.16 -12.44
N TRP A 39 2.36 -9.20 -11.56
CA TRP A 39 1.24 -9.33 -10.64
C TRP A 39 -0.12 -9.38 -11.36
N MET A 40 -0.26 -8.77 -12.56
CA MET A 40 -1.50 -8.79 -13.35
C MET A 40 -1.76 -10.17 -13.93
N GLU A 41 -0.71 -10.83 -14.42
CA GLU A 41 -0.76 -12.22 -14.93
C GLU A 41 -1.23 -13.19 -13.85
N LEU A 42 -0.84 -12.97 -12.59
CA LEU A 42 -1.33 -13.75 -11.46
C LEU A 42 -2.74 -13.31 -11.03
N ALA A 43 -3.03 -12.01 -11.03
CA ALA A 43 -4.29 -11.50 -10.51
C ALA A 43 -5.49 -11.81 -11.41
N GLN A 44 -5.30 -11.92 -12.73
CA GLN A 44 -6.37 -12.26 -13.69
C GLN A 44 -7.02 -13.63 -13.40
N PRO A 45 -6.28 -14.77 -13.34
CA PRO A 45 -6.88 -16.06 -13.02
C PRO A 45 -7.42 -16.09 -11.59
N LEU A 46 -6.73 -15.45 -10.62
CA LEU A 46 -7.23 -15.33 -9.26
C LEU A 46 -8.57 -14.60 -9.18
N TYR A 47 -8.75 -13.55 -10.00
CA TYR A 47 -10.00 -12.83 -10.09
C TYR A 47 -11.11 -13.71 -10.66
N SER A 48 -10.85 -14.49 -11.72
CA SER A 48 -11.83 -15.45 -12.25
C SER A 48 -12.22 -16.51 -11.22
N ILE A 49 -11.25 -17.10 -10.51
CA ILE A 49 -11.48 -18.07 -9.43
C ILE A 49 -12.36 -17.48 -8.33
N TRP A 50 -12.06 -16.24 -7.92
CA TRP A 50 -12.81 -15.54 -6.89
C TRP A 50 -14.23 -15.16 -7.35
N ARG A 51 -14.38 -14.63 -8.57
CA ARG A 51 -15.65 -14.18 -9.16
C ARG A 51 -16.62 -15.35 -9.35
N ASP A 52 -16.12 -16.44 -9.91
CA ASP A 52 -16.92 -17.62 -10.27
C ASP A 52 -17.00 -18.62 -9.10
N LYS A 53 -16.44 -18.25 -7.94
CA LYS A 53 -16.41 -19.05 -6.70
C LYS A 53 -15.89 -20.47 -6.89
N LEU A 54 -14.92 -20.66 -7.79
CA LEU A 54 -14.38 -21.99 -8.13
C LEU A 54 -13.77 -22.69 -6.91
N TYR A 55 -13.26 -21.91 -5.96
CA TYR A 55 -12.72 -22.42 -4.70
C TYR A 55 -13.75 -23.21 -3.87
N GLU A 56 -15.05 -22.92 -3.98
CA GLU A 56 -16.11 -23.66 -3.26
C GLU A 56 -16.24 -25.09 -3.81
N TYR A 57 -16.09 -25.27 -5.12
CA TYR A 57 -16.11 -26.59 -5.77
C TYR A 57 -14.91 -27.46 -5.39
N TRP A 58 -13.80 -26.84 -5.00
CA TRP A 58 -12.61 -27.53 -4.52
C TRP A 58 -12.64 -27.80 -3.01
N GLY A 59 -13.75 -27.47 -2.33
CA GLY A 59 -13.94 -27.75 -0.90
C GLY A 59 -13.40 -26.67 0.04
N TYR A 60 -13.10 -25.46 -0.45
CA TYR A 60 -12.71 -24.33 0.39
C TYR A 60 -13.91 -23.44 0.70
N GLU A 61 -14.10 -23.09 1.98
CA GLU A 61 -15.15 -22.14 2.37
C GLU A 61 -14.87 -20.70 1.91
N LYS A 62 -13.58 -20.33 1.87
CA LYS A 62 -13.15 -18.97 1.51
C LYS A 62 -12.00 -19.03 0.50
N PHE A 63 -12.08 -18.17 -0.50
CA PHE A 63 -10.99 -17.96 -1.48
C PHE A 63 -9.61 -17.75 -0.84
N ALA A 64 -9.56 -17.02 0.28
CA ALA A 64 -8.31 -16.74 0.96
C ALA A 64 -7.66 -18.01 1.55
N ASP A 65 -8.45 -19.00 1.95
CA ASP A 65 -7.95 -20.27 2.48
C ASP A 65 -7.40 -21.16 1.35
N TYR A 66 -8.05 -21.14 0.18
CA TYR A 66 -7.52 -21.75 -1.05
C TYR A 66 -6.17 -21.14 -1.43
N ALA A 67 -6.09 -19.80 -1.51
CA ALA A 67 -4.87 -19.11 -1.91
C ALA A 67 -3.70 -19.33 -0.94
N GLU A 68 -3.98 -19.47 0.35
CA GLU A 68 -2.94 -19.78 1.34
C GLU A 68 -2.48 -21.23 1.28
N ARG A 69 -3.41 -22.19 1.16
CA ARG A 69 -3.10 -23.62 1.22
C ARG A 69 -2.49 -24.17 -0.06
N GLU A 70 -2.99 -23.77 -1.23
CA GLU A 70 -2.48 -24.30 -2.51
C GLU A 70 -1.43 -23.41 -3.15
N LEU A 71 -1.60 -22.09 -3.08
CA LEU A 71 -0.72 -21.14 -3.79
C LEU A 71 0.39 -20.56 -2.90
N GLY A 72 0.37 -20.85 -1.59
CA GLY A 72 1.32 -20.30 -0.62
C GLY A 72 1.21 -18.77 -0.45
N LEU A 73 0.11 -18.16 -0.89
CA LEU A 73 -0.10 -16.72 -0.82
C LEU A 73 -0.71 -16.34 0.52
N LYS A 74 -0.14 -15.33 1.19
CA LYS A 74 -0.77 -14.73 2.37
C LYS A 74 -2.20 -14.28 2.02
N LYS A 75 -3.18 -14.61 2.88
CA LYS A 75 -4.60 -14.25 2.71
C LYS A 75 -4.81 -12.78 2.32
N SER A 76 -4.10 -11.87 3.00
CA SER A 76 -4.17 -10.43 2.75
C SER A 76 -3.65 -10.04 1.36
N MET A 77 -2.63 -10.73 0.83
CA MET A 77 -2.09 -10.50 -0.49
C MET A 77 -3.03 -11.01 -1.58
N ALA A 78 -3.58 -12.21 -1.42
CA ALA A 78 -4.53 -12.78 -2.37
C ALA A 78 -5.76 -11.87 -2.54
N LEU A 79 -6.35 -11.42 -1.43
CA LEU A 79 -7.46 -10.46 -1.46
C LEU A 79 -7.04 -9.10 -2.02
N LYS A 80 -5.82 -8.64 -1.76
CA LYS A 80 -5.29 -7.39 -2.32
C LYS A 80 -5.21 -7.48 -3.85
N LEU A 81 -4.64 -8.55 -4.40
CA LEU A 81 -4.47 -8.78 -5.84
C LEU A 81 -5.82 -8.73 -6.54
N VAL A 82 -6.75 -9.58 -6.12
CA VAL A 82 -8.09 -9.69 -6.69
C VAL A 82 -8.84 -8.35 -6.65
N LYS A 83 -8.86 -7.67 -5.51
CA LYS A 83 -9.56 -6.39 -5.36
C LYS A 83 -8.92 -5.28 -6.19
N THR A 84 -7.59 -5.30 -6.34
CA THR A 84 -6.86 -4.30 -7.14
C THR A 84 -7.07 -4.52 -8.63
N TYR A 85 -7.06 -5.78 -9.07
CA TYR A 85 -7.34 -6.14 -10.46
C TYR A 85 -8.77 -5.79 -10.86
N CYS A 86 -9.76 -6.19 -10.06
CA CYS A 86 -11.18 -5.83 -10.26
C CYS A 86 -11.37 -4.31 -10.37
N PHE A 87 -10.66 -3.53 -9.55
CA PHE A 87 -10.71 -2.07 -9.63
C PHE A 87 -10.16 -1.53 -10.95
N ILE A 88 -9.04 -2.07 -11.44
CA ILE A 88 -8.47 -1.66 -12.72
C ILE A 88 -9.37 -2.07 -13.88
N GLU A 89 -9.91 -3.28 -13.87
CA GLU A 89 -10.84 -3.74 -14.92
C GLU A 89 -12.06 -2.81 -15.03
N GLN A 90 -12.58 -2.33 -13.90
CA GLN A 90 -13.76 -1.46 -13.86
C GLN A 90 -13.46 0.01 -14.18
N GLN A 91 -12.26 0.51 -13.89
CA GLN A 91 -11.94 1.94 -13.98
C GLN A 91 -10.96 2.27 -15.10
N GLU A 92 -9.99 1.38 -15.33
CA GLU A 92 -8.86 1.53 -16.23
C GLU A 92 -8.66 0.29 -17.13
N PRO A 93 -9.69 -0.22 -17.83
CA PRO A 93 -9.56 -1.45 -18.62
C PRO A 93 -8.47 -1.34 -19.71
N GLN A 94 -8.17 -0.13 -20.17
CA GLN A 94 -7.05 0.15 -21.07
C GLN A 94 -5.68 -0.31 -20.52
N TYR A 95 -5.46 -0.27 -19.19
CA TYR A 95 -4.19 -0.71 -18.59
C TYR A 95 -4.00 -2.22 -18.59
N LEU A 96 -5.07 -2.99 -18.83
CA LEU A 96 -5.00 -4.44 -18.97
C LEU A 96 -4.63 -4.88 -20.39
N LYS A 97 -4.64 -3.95 -21.35
CA LYS A 97 -4.28 -4.23 -22.75
C LYS A 97 -2.76 -4.29 -22.90
N LYS A 98 -2.27 -5.33 -23.57
CA LYS A 98 -0.84 -5.55 -23.80
C LYS A 98 -0.22 -4.39 -24.59
N GLU A 99 -0.94 -3.85 -25.56
CA GLU A 99 -0.50 -2.74 -26.41
C GLU A 99 -0.23 -1.48 -25.59
N THR A 100 -1.08 -1.18 -24.61
CA THR A 100 -0.92 -0.02 -23.71
C THR A 100 0.28 -0.21 -22.78
N VAL A 101 0.45 -1.42 -22.23
CA VAL A 101 1.61 -1.74 -21.40
C VAL A 101 2.90 -1.65 -22.20
N GLU A 102 2.95 -2.17 -23.42
CA GLU A 102 4.14 -2.17 -24.29
C GLU A 102 4.52 -0.76 -24.75
N ALA A 103 3.53 0.07 -25.09
CA ALA A 103 3.74 1.46 -25.51
C ALA A 103 4.21 2.38 -24.37
N THR A 104 3.96 2.02 -23.11
CA THR A 104 4.33 2.85 -21.95
C THR A 104 5.79 2.65 -21.57
N ALA A 105 6.52 3.68 -21.16
CA ALA A 105 7.88 3.50 -20.64
C ALA A 105 7.88 2.66 -19.33
N PRO A 106 8.83 1.73 -19.10
CA PRO A 106 8.83 0.91 -17.89
C PRO A 106 8.83 1.71 -16.59
N ALA A 107 9.47 2.89 -16.57
CA ALA A 107 9.49 3.78 -15.41
C ALA A 107 8.13 4.44 -15.09
N SER A 108 7.26 4.57 -16.10
CA SER A 108 5.92 5.14 -15.97
C SER A 108 4.85 4.09 -15.68
N LEU A 109 5.22 2.80 -15.64
CA LEU A 109 4.28 1.75 -15.29
C LEU A 109 3.99 1.78 -13.78
N PRO A 110 2.72 1.93 -13.36
CA PRO A 110 2.38 2.00 -11.96
C PRO A 110 2.49 0.61 -11.30
N GLU A 111 2.88 0.60 -10.04
CA GLU A 111 2.97 -0.63 -9.24
C GLU A 111 1.60 -1.02 -8.68
N MET A 112 1.41 -2.32 -8.39
CA MET A 112 0.19 -2.84 -7.75
C MET A 112 -0.22 -2.01 -6.52
N ASP A 113 0.73 -1.68 -5.65
CA ASP A 113 0.42 -0.93 -4.43
C ASP A 113 -0.03 0.51 -4.71
N ALA A 114 0.38 1.13 -5.83
CA ALA A 114 -0.09 2.45 -6.22
C ALA A 114 -1.57 2.41 -6.62
N PHE A 115 -1.95 1.42 -7.44
CA PHE A 115 -3.36 1.16 -7.75
C PHE A 115 -4.18 0.78 -6.53
N HIS A 116 -3.62 -0.01 -5.62
CA HIS A 116 -4.28 -0.36 -4.37
C HIS A 116 -4.57 0.88 -3.51
N VAL A 117 -3.63 1.82 -3.40
CA VAL A 117 -3.84 3.10 -2.70
C VAL A 117 -4.92 3.91 -3.38
N LEU A 118 -4.90 4.01 -4.71
CA LEU A 118 -5.93 4.70 -5.49
C LEU A 118 -7.33 4.10 -5.27
N ARG A 119 -7.44 2.77 -5.24
CA ARG A 119 -8.68 2.06 -4.91
C ARG A 119 -9.19 2.41 -3.52
N LEU A 120 -8.31 2.47 -2.52
CA LEU A 120 -8.68 2.83 -1.15
C LEU A 120 -9.09 4.31 -1.03
N ALA A 121 -8.47 5.20 -1.80
CA ALA A 121 -8.77 6.63 -1.81
C ALA A 121 -10.22 6.92 -2.27
N ARG A 122 -10.77 6.09 -3.17
CA ARG A 122 -12.13 6.26 -3.71
C ARG A 122 -13.23 6.24 -2.63
N GLY A 123 -13.00 5.52 -1.53
CA GLY A 123 -13.96 5.41 -0.43
C GLY A 123 -13.87 6.53 0.62
N LYS A 124 -12.96 7.50 0.44
CA LYS A 124 -12.75 8.57 1.42
C LYS A 124 -13.69 9.74 1.16
N LYS A 125 -14.49 10.11 2.16
CA LYS A 125 -15.50 11.18 2.07
C LYS A 125 -14.86 12.57 1.95
N GLU A 126 -13.63 12.71 2.42
CA GLU A 126 -12.90 13.99 2.46
C GLU A 126 -12.32 14.41 1.11
N LEU A 127 -12.29 13.50 0.13
CA LEU A 127 -11.79 13.79 -1.21
C LEU A 127 -12.93 14.24 -2.11
N THR A 128 -12.68 15.33 -2.83
CA THR A 128 -13.57 15.70 -3.95
C THR A 128 -13.28 14.83 -5.17
N LYS A 129 -14.22 14.83 -6.12
CA LYS A 129 -14.03 14.16 -7.41
C LYS A 129 -12.80 14.69 -8.16
N GLN A 130 -12.49 15.98 -8.01
CA GLN A 130 -11.34 16.61 -8.66
C GLN A 130 -10.01 16.15 -8.06
N ASP A 131 -9.90 16.06 -6.72
CA ASP A 131 -8.69 15.55 -6.08
C ASP A 131 -8.41 14.11 -6.48
N TYR A 132 -9.47 13.30 -6.51
CA TYR A 132 -9.38 11.92 -6.92
C TYR A 132 -8.91 11.79 -8.36
N ALA A 133 -9.43 12.62 -9.27
CA ALA A 133 -9.02 12.64 -10.68
C ALA A 133 -7.54 13.02 -10.84
N GLU A 134 -7.04 14.00 -10.07
CA GLU A 134 -5.64 14.40 -10.12
C GLU A 134 -4.72 13.28 -9.59
N ILE A 135 -5.06 12.68 -8.44
CA ILE A 135 -4.28 11.56 -7.90
C ILE A 135 -4.28 10.37 -8.87
N ARG A 136 -5.44 10.05 -9.47
CA ARG A 136 -5.57 9.04 -10.51
C ARG A 136 -4.61 9.32 -11.65
N ARG A 137 -4.61 10.55 -12.20
CA ARG A 137 -3.72 10.94 -13.29
C ARG A 137 -2.24 10.73 -12.93
N GLN A 138 -1.85 11.05 -11.70
CA GLN A 138 -0.47 10.85 -11.24
C GLN A 138 -0.09 9.37 -11.11
N VAL A 139 -1.02 8.52 -10.67
CA VAL A 139 -0.78 7.07 -10.61
C VAL A 139 -0.72 6.49 -12.01
N VAL A 140 -1.78 6.71 -12.79
CA VAL A 140 -2.08 6.05 -14.05
C VAL A 140 -1.13 6.54 -15.15
N ASP A 141 -1.08 7.85 -15.39
CA ASP A 141 -0.32 8.41 -16.51
C ASP A 141 1.18 8.56 -16.20
N LYS A 142 1.51 8.91 -14.95
CA LYS A 142 2.89 9.22 -14.54
C LYS A 142 3.60 8.08 -13.81
N GLY A 143 2.92 6.99 -13.48
CA GLY A 143 3.52 5.85 -12.79
C GLY A 143 3.97 6.15 -11.36
N LYS A 144 3.35 7.14 -10.69
CA LYS A 144 3.81 7.59 -9.37
C LYS A 144 3.73 6.47 -8.33
N SER A 145 4.76 6.35 -7.50
CA SER A 145 4.88 5.27 -6.51
C SER A 145 3.85 5.38 -5.39
N ALA A 146 3.51 4.24 -4.78
CA ALA A 146 2.52 4.16 -3.71
C ALA A 146 2.86 5.07 -2.51
N ALA A 147 4.15 5.22 -2.18
CA ALA A 147 4.59 6.06 -1.06
C ALA A 147 4.27 7.54 -1.30
N LEU A 148 4.57 8.05 -2.50
CA LEU A 148 4.29 9.43 -2.86
C LEU A 148 2.78 9.68 -2.96
N VAL A 149 2.03 8.75 -3.56
CA VAL A 149 0.57 8.84 -3.66
C VAL A 149 -0.08 8.89 -2.27
N ARG A 150 0.40 8.09 -1.30
CA ARG A 150 -0.08 8.14 0.09
C ARG A 150 0.21 9.49 0.74
N LYS A 151 1.38 10.07 0.49
CA LYS A 151 1.78 11.38 1.02
C LYS A 151 0.82 12.47 0.52
N ASP A 152 0.60 12.54 -0.79
CA ASP A 152 -0.29 13.55 -1.38
C ASP A 152 -1.73 13.37 -0.93
N LEU A 153 -2.21 12.13 -0.89
CA LEU A 153 -3.53 11.80 -0.37
C LEU A 153 -3.70 12.27 1.09
N THR A 154 -2.68 12.12 1.91
CA THR A 154 -2.71 12.55 3.32
C THR A 154 -2.71 14.08 3.43
N ALA A 155 -1.93 14.76 2.59
CA ALA A 155 -1.91 16.22 2.53
C ALA A 155 -3.29 16.78 2.13
N LEU A 156 -3.88 16.26 1.05
CA LEU A 156 -5.19 16.68 0.56
C LEU A 156 -6.31 16.46 1.58
N ILE A 157 -6.31 15.30 2.26
CA ILE A 157 -7.28 15.04 3.33
C ILE A 157 -7.11 16.02 4.48
N LYS A 158 -5.87 16.35 4.85
CA LYS A 158 -5.59 17.29 5.93
C LYS A 158 -6.02 18.71 5.57
N GLU A 159 -5.79 19.14 4.33
CA GLU A 159 -6.21 20.46 3.83
C GLU A 159 -7.73 20.60 3.78
N ARG A 160 -8.45 19.52 3.44
CA ARG A 160 -9.92 19.54 3.31
C ARG A 160 -10.68 19.23 4.59
N LYS A 161 -10.05 18.59 5.56
CA LYS A 161 -10.61 18.50 6.90
C LYS A 161 -10.57 19.89 7.51
N VAL A 162 -11.75 20.52 7.64
CA VAL A 162 -11.94 21.57 8.64
C VAL A 162 -11.76 20.88 9.99
N VAL A 163 -10.55 20.95 10.51
CA VAL A 163 -10.23 20.47 11.84
C VAL A 163 -10.92 21.44 12.80
N ASP A 164 -11.98 20.97 13.46
CA ASP A 164 -12.40 21.59 14.70
C ASP A 164 -11.23 21.44 15.70
N PRO A 165 -10.66 22.54 16.22
CA PRO A 165 -9.57 22.49 17.20
C PRO A 165 -9.87 21.57 18.39
N ASP A 166 -11.14 21.46 18.78
CA ASP A 166 -11.57 20.63 19.90
C ASP A 166 -11.62 19.14 19.54
N GLU A 167 -12.05 18.77 18.32
CA GLU A 167 -12.01 17.36 17.87
C GLU A 167 -10.58 16.81 17.76
N GLU A 168 -9.61 17.59 17.28
CA GLU A 168 -8.21 17.14 17.21
C GLU A 168 -7.56 17.12 18.59
N ARG A 169 -8.01 17.97 19.53
CA ARG A 169 -7.59 17.90 20.92
C ARG A 169 -8.14 16.63 21.58
N GLU A 170 -9.39 16.29 21.31
CA GLU A 170 -10.05 15.08 21.80
C GLU A 170 -9.39 13.82 21.24
N LYS A 171 -9.16 13.72 19.92
CA LYS A 171 -8.43 12.59 19.30
C LYS A 171 -7.04 12.40 19.87
N ARG A 172 -6.29 13.50 20.10
CA ARG A 172 -4.97 13.46 20.74
C ARG A 172 -5.06 13.02 22.19
N SER A 173 -6.07 13.48 22.93
CA SER A 173 -6.33 13.08 24.31
C SER A 173 -6.65 11.58 24.40
N ILE A 174 -7.58 11.08 23.58
CA ILE A 174 -7.94 9.66 23.46
C ILE A 174 -6.72 8.81 23.12
N ALA A 175 -5.88 9.25 22.17
CA ALA A 175 -4.66 8.53 21.82
C ALA A 175 -3.62 8.52 22.96
N ALA A 176 -3.54 9.58 23.77
CA ALA A 176 -2.70 9.62 24.96
C ALA A 176 -3.23 8.67 26.05
N ILE A 177 -4.54 8.69 26.32
CA ILE A 177 -5.22 7.78 27.26
C ILE A 177 -4.96 6.32 26.87
N ARG A 178 -5.12 5.95 25.60
CA ARG A 178 -4.84 4.59 25.12
C ARG A 178 -3.38 4.15 25.32
N ARG A 179 -2.42 5.05 25.11
CA ARG A 179 -0.99 4.74 25.34
C ARG A 179 -0.71 4.50 26.82
N ILE A 180 -1.26 5.34 27.69
CA ILE A 180 -1.12 5.22 29.14
C ILE A 180 -1.79 3.92 29.62
N LEU A 181 -3.01 3.63 29.15
CA LEU A 181 -3.73 2.40 29.47
C LEU A 181 -2.91 1.14 29.10
N ASN A 182 -2.33 1.11 27.89
CA ASN A 182 -1.49 -0.01 27.46
C ASN A 182 -0.22 -0.15 28.32
N ALA A 183 0.41 0.96 28.69
CA ALA A 183 1.58 0.95 29.57
C ALA A 183 1.22 0.42 30.97
N ILE A 184 0.09 0.84 31.54
CA ILE A 184 -0.38 0.37 32.85
C ILE A 184 -0.73 -1.11 32.80
N ARG A 185 -1.43 -1.58 31.76
CA ARG A 185 -1.76 -3.00 31.59
C ARG A 185 -0.48 -3.86 31.49
N SER A 186 0.53 -3.39 30.76
CA SER A 186 1.83 -4.07 30.70
C SER A 186 2.49 -4.12 32.08
N PHE A 187 2.58 -2.98 32.76
CA PHE A 187 3.18 -2.89 34.09
C PHE A 187 2.44 -3.74 35.13
N HIS A 188 1.10 -3.73 35.12
CA HIS A 188 0.28 -4.54 36.02
C HIS A 188 0.56 -6.04 35.84
N LYS A 189 0.63 -6.50 34.58
CA LYS A 189 0.95 -7.89 34.25
C LYS A 189 2.33 -8.30 34.74
N ASP A 190 3.34 -7.43 34.56
CA ASP A 190 4.70 -7.68 35.01
C ASP A 190 4.81 -7.66 36.54
N ALA A 191 4.15 -6.70 37.19
CA ALA A 191 4.09 -6.58 38.65
C ALA A 191 3.43 -7.79 39.32
N GLN A 192 2.35 -8.31 38.73
CA GLN A 192 1.65 -9.50 39.21
C GLN A 192 2.48 -10.78 39.03
N THR A 193 3.15 -10.91 37.88
CA THR A 193 3.93 -12.11 37.53
C THR A 193 5.23 -12.18 38.34
N LEU A 194 5.95 -11.07 38.43
CA LEU A 194 7.28 -11.01 39.03
C LEU A 194 7.23 -10.72 40.54
N LYS A 195 6.05 -10.41 41.09
CA LYS A 195 5.82 -10.03 42.51
C LYS A 195 6.77 -8.93 43.00
N LEU A 196 7.18 -8.04 42.09
CA LEU A 196 8.17 -6.98 42.37
C LEU A 196 7.61 -5.83 43.18
N VAL A 197 6.28 -5.78 43.34
CA VAL A 197 5.58 -4.65 43.92
C VAL A 197 4.53 -5.15 44.91
N LYS A 198 4.26 -4.34 45.94
CA LYS A 198 3.26 -4.64 46.96
C LYS A 198 1.86 -4.78 46.35
N ALA A 199 1.01 -5.61 46.99
CA ALA A 199 -0.33 -5.92 46.52
C ALA A 199 -1.24 -4.68 46.39
N ASP A 200 -1.00 -3.64 47.20
CA ASP A 200 -1.71 -2.37 47.13
C ASP A 200 -1.43 -1.61 45.83
N ILE A 201 -0.19 -1.67 45.31
CA ILE A 201 0.19 -1.04 44.05
C ILE A 201 -0.40 -1.81 42.86
N VAL A 202 -0.46 -3.15 42.94
CA VAL A 202 -1.12 -3.98 41.93
C VAL A 202 -2.61 -3.64 41.83
N GLN A 203 -3.31 -3.50 42.97
CA GLN A 203 -4.72 -3.09 42.98
C GLN A 203 -4.93 -1.66 42.44
N LYS A 204 -4.05 -0.72 42.80
CA LYS A 204 -4.13 0.66 42.28
C LYS A 204 -3.96 0.74 40.76
N THR A 205 -3.05 -0.04 40.20
CA THR A 205 -2.85 -0.08 38.74
C THR A 205 -4.01 -0.72 37.99
N GLU A 206 -4.66 -1.74 38.56
CA GLU A 206 -5.89 -2.31 37.99
C GLU A 206 -7.06 -1.32 38.03
N GLY A 207 -7.24 -0.62 39.15
CA GLY A 207 -8.28 0.42 39.29
C GLY A 207 -8.11 1.54 38.29
N LEU A 208 -6.89 2.07 38.16
CA LEU A 208 -6.59 3.15 37.23
C LEU A 208 -6.73 2.73 35.76
N ALA A 209 -6.44 1.47 35.43
CA ALA A 209 -6.72 0.94 34.09
C ALA A 209 -8.23 0.92 33.79
N LYS A 210 -9.07 0.47 34.74
CA LYS A 210 -10.53 0.45 34.59
C LYS A 210 -11.12 1.86 34.44
N GLU A 211 -10.63 2.83 35.21
CA GLU A 211 -11.06 4.22 35.08
C GLU A 211 -10.72 4.81 33.71
N LEU A 212 -9.49 4.59 33.22
CA LEU A 212 -9.08 5.04 31.89
C LEU A 212 -9.83 4.33 30.75
N GLU A 213 -10.24 3.08 30.95
CA GLU A 213 -11.12 2.36 30.01
C GLU A 213 -12.52 2.94 29.97
N GLY A 214 -13.07 3.39 31.10
CA GLY A 214 -14.38 4.04 31.16
C GLY A 214 -14.44 5.42 30.49
N LEU A 215 -13.28 6.04 30.20
CA LEU A 215 -13.16 7.32 29.50
C LEU A 215 -13.03 7.17 27.97
N LEU A 216 -12.95 5.94 27.44
CA LEU A 216 -12.73 5.62 26.02
C LEU A 216 -13.99 5.06 25.35
#